data_AF-A0A838H2I5-F1
#
_entry.id   AF-A0A838H2I5-F1
#
_cell.length_a   1.000
_cell.length_b   1.000
_cell.length_c   1.000
_cell.angle_alpha   90.00
_cell.angle_beta   90.00
_cell.angle_gamma   90.00
#
_symmetry.space_group_name_H-M   'P 1'
#
loop_
_entity.id
_entity.type
_entity.pdbx_description
1 polymer ?
#
loop_
_entity_poly.entity_id
_entity_poly.type
_entity_poly.pdbx_seq_one_letter_code
_entity_poly.pdbx_strand_id
1 'polypeptide(L)'
;MVSEGLALLALFVTLAVIVRVGLRARRRGGGVEDYITARNSQNATTLGLSFLASGMGAWVLFAPPEVGAGVGPVAVGGYAAGAAAPLLAFGLLGPRLRAVVPAGHSLVEFVRLRFGRAFHAYVVAISVTYMLFFVMAELTAVGGVTAILSGADPRVAVVAVAVATVAYT
;
A
#
# COMPACT_ATOMS: atom_id res chain seq x y z
N MET A 1 -16.09 1.59 -23.67
CA MET A 1 -15.87 0.23 -23.14
C MET A 1 -14.68 -0.37 -23.89
N VAL A 2 -13.71 -0.93 -23.18
CA VAL A 2 -12.54 -1.56 -23.79
C VAL A 2 -12.94 -2.98 -24.22
N SER A 3 -12.39 -3.50 -25.32
CA SER A 3 -12.63 -4.90 -25.66
C SER A 3 -12.05 -5.81 -24.57
N GLU A 4 -12.79 -6.86 -24.22
CA GLU A 4 -12.42 -7.81 -23.16
C GLU A 4 -10.98 -8.33 -23.34
N GLY A 5 -10.65 -8.76 -24.57
CA GLY A 5 -9.32 -9.25 -24.90
C GLY A 5 -8.20 -8.23 -24.71
N LEU A 6 -8.45 -6.94 -25.02
CA LEU A 6 -7.45 -5.89 -24.84
C LEU A 6 -7.25 -5.56 -23.36
N ALA A 7 -8.32 -5.56 -22.57
CA ALA A 7 -8.25 -5.32 -21.13
C ALA A 7 -7.51 -6.43 -20.39
N LEU A 8 -7.83 -7.70 -20.68
CA LEU A 8 -7.12 -8.84 -20.11
C LEU A 8 -5.65 -8.86 -20.54
N LEU A 9 -5.35 -8.58 -21.82
CA LEU A 9 -3.98 -8.49 -22.29
C LEU A 9 -3.20 -7.40 -21.54
N ALA A 10 -3.77 -6.20 -21.41
CA ALA A 10 -3.14 -5.10 -20.68
C ALA A 10 -2.89 -5.46 -19.21
N LEU A 11 -3.85 -6.10 -18.55
CA LEU A 11 -3.72 -6.58 -17.18
C LEU A 11 -2.56 -7.58 -17.05
N PHE A 12 -2.57 -8.67 -17.82
CA PHE A 12 -1.56 -9.72 -17.73
C PHE A 12 -0.16 -9.22 -18.10
N VAL A 13 -0.04 -8.35 -19.10
CA VAL A 13 1.25 -7.73 -19.46
C VAL A 13 1.76 -6.87 -18.30
N THR A 14 0.90 -6.05 -17.70
CA THR A 14 1.27 -5.21 -16.55
C THR A 14 1.73 -6.07 -15.37
N LEU A 15 0.97 -7.12 -15.04
CA LEU A 15 1.34 -8.05 -13.97
C LEU A 15 2.65 -8.78 -14.25
N ALA A 16 2.88 -9.25 -15.48
CA ALA A 16 4.12 -9.91 -15.86
C ALA A 16 5.34 -9.00 -15.72
N VAL A 17 5.19 -7.71 -16.09
CA VAL A 17 6.24 -6.70 -15.90
C VAL A 17 6.53 -6.48 -14.41
N ILE A 18 5.51 -6.29 -13.58
CA ILE A 18 5.66 -6.07 -12.13
C ILE A 18 6.31 -7.30 -11.49
N VAL A 19 5.82 -8.51 -11.79
CA VAL A 19 6.40 -9.76 -11.26
C VAL A 19 7.87 -9.90 -11.66
N ARG A 20 8.21 -9.63 -12.92
CA ARG A 20 9.59 -9.68 -13.39
C ARG A 20 10.49 -8.67 -12.66
N VAL A 21 9.99 -7.46 -12.41
CA VAL A 21 10.72 -6.43 -11.67
C VAL A 21 10.92 -6.85 -10.21
N GLY A 22 9.86 -7.30 -9.53
CA GLY A 22 9.93 -7.75 -8.13
C GLY A 22 10.86 -8.96 -7.95
N LEU A 23 10.75 -9.98 -8.80
CA LEU A 23 11.64 -11.15 -8.76
C LEU A 23 13.11 -10.79 -9.04
N ARG A 24 13.38 -9.79 -9.89
CA ARG A 24 14.75 -9.29 -10.11
C ARG A 24 15.27 -8.53 -8.89
N ALA A 25 14.42 -7.73 -8.25
CA ALA A 25 14.80 -7.03 -7.02
C ALA A 25 15.13 -8.00 -5.88
N ARG A 26 14.37 -9.10 -5.76
CA ARG A 26 14.60 -10.17 -4.78
C ARG A 26 15.96 -10.88 -4.91
N ARG A 27 16.52 -10.94 -6.13
CA ARG A 27 17.81 -11.61 -6.39
C ARG A 27 19.03 -10.84 -5.88
N ARG A 28 18.86 -9.68 -5.25
CA ARG A 28 19.96 -8.82 -4.76
C ARG A 28 20.67 -9.34 -3.49
N GLY A 29 20.30 -10.51 -2.97
CA GLY A 29 21.19 -11.32 -2.11
C GLY A 29 21.55 -10.72 -0.74
N GLY A 30 20.62 -10.04 -0.08
CA GLY A 30 20.81 -9.52 1.29
C GLY A 30 20.30 -10.46 2.38
N GLY A 31 20.74 -10.25 3.61
CA GLY A 31 20.22 -10.96 4.79
C GLY A 31 18.82 -10.49 5.20
N VAL A 32 18.27 -11.05 6.28
CA VAL A 32 16.94 -10.66 6.80
C VAL A 32 16.89 -9.16 7.15
N GLU A 33 17.97 -8.60 7.70
CA GLU A 33 18.04 -7.18 8.04
C GLU A 33 18.01 -6.26 6.82
N ASP A 34 18.68 -6.68 5.74
CA ASP A 34 18.65 -5.98 4.46
C ASP A 34 17.26 -6.06 3.83
N TYR A 35 16.57 -7.19 4.00
CA TYR A 35 15.20 -7.36 3.53
C TYR A 35 14.19 -6.51 4.30
N ILE A 36 14.31 -6.45 5.63
CA ILE A 36 13.36 -5.74 6.50
C ILE A 36 13.58 -4.22 6.45
N THR A 37 14.83 -3.74 6.43
CA THR A 37 15.09 -2.29 6.56
C THR A 37 15.89 -1.67 5.44
N ALA A 38 16.76 -2.43 4.76
CA ALA A 38 17.72 -1.90 3.78
C ALA A 38 18.28 -0.53 4.22
N ARG A 39 18.74 -0.45 5.48
CA ARG A 39 18.89 0.83 6.20
C ARG A 39 19.81 1.79 5.47
N ASN A 40 19.37 3.04 5.29
CA ASN A 40 20.12 4.10 4.60
C ASN A 40 20.52 3.75 3.15
N SER A 41 19.87 2.79 2.50
CA SER A 41 20.17 2.40 1.11
C SER A 41 19.54 3.31 0.06
N GLN A 42 18.53 4.09 0.43
CA GLN A 42 17.76 4.97 -0.47
C GLN A 42 17.78 6.41 0.02
N ASN A 43 17.68 7.36 -0.91
CA ASN A 43 17.58 8.78 -0.58
C ASN A 43 16.17 9.14 -0.07
N ALA A 44 16.04 10.33 0.53
CA ALA A 44 14.79 10.79 1.15
C ALA A 44 13.62 10.89 0.14
N THR A 45 13.90 11.30 -1.10
CA THR A 45 12.87 11.45 -2.14
C THR A 45 12.33 10.09 -2.57
N THR A 46 13.19 9.11 -2.82
CA THR A 46 12.79 7.75 -3.18
C THR A 46 11.99 7.10 -2.06
N LEU A 47 12.41 7.28 -0.79
CA LEU A 47 11.65 6.81 0.37
C LEU A 47 10.29 7.51 0.48
N GLY A 48 10.24 8.83 0.31
CA GLY A 48 8.99 9.61 0.36
C GLY A 48 8.00 9.21 -0.74
N LEU A 49 8.47 9.05 -1.98
CA LEU A 49 7.64 8.59 -3.09
C LEU A 49 7.16 7.15 -2.88
N SER A 50 8.02 6.25 -2.39
CA SER A 50 7.64 4.87 -2.10
C SER A 50 6.61 4.80 -0.97
N PHE A 51 6.77 5.63 0.06
CA PHE A 51 5.83 5.74 1.16
C PHE A 51 4.47 6.27 0.70
N LEU A 52 4.46 7.34 -0.12
CA LEU A 52 3.23 7.87 -0.71
C LEU A 52 2.55 6.81 -1.59
N ALA A 53 3.29 6.20 -2.52
CA ALA A 53 2.77 5.16 -3.40
C ALA A 53 2.21 3.97 -2.63
N SER A 54 2.81 3.60 -1.49
CA SER A 54 2.31 2.51 -0.64
C SER A 54 0.96 2.82 0.01
N GLY A 55 0.64 4.09 0.26
CA GLY A 55 -0.68 4.50 0.77
C GLY A 55 -1.73 4.71 -0.33
N MET A 56 -1.29 4.99 -1.56
CA MET A 56 -2.16 5.23 -2.71
C MET A 56 -2.48 3.91 -3.41
N GLY A 57 -3.67 3.40 -3.18
CA GLY A 57 -4.16 2.17 -3.80
C GLY A 57 -5.23 2.42 -4.87
N ALA A 58 -5.80 1.34 -5.39
CA ALA A 58 -6.92 1.35 -6.32
C ALA A 58 -8.17 2.04 -5.73
N TRP A 59 -8.27 2.13 -4.39
CA TRP A 59 -9.33 2.86 -3.70
C TRP A 59 -9.50 4.32 -4.17
N VAL A 60 -8.42 4.96 -4.65
CA VAL A 60 -8.41 6.34 -5.14
C VAL A 60 -9.32 6.53 -6.36
N LEU A 61 -9.60 5.45 -7.10
CA LEU A 61 -10.50 5.49 -8.26
C LEU A 61 -11.99 5.52 -7.87
N PHE A 62 -12.31 5.23 -6.60
CA PHE A 62 -13.69 5.15 -6.12
C PHE A 62 -13.99 6.22 -5.07
N ALA A 63 -13.26 6.24 -3.95
CA ALA A 63 -13.67 7.04 -2.79
C ALA A 63 -13.66 8.57 -3.04
N PRO A 64 -12.60 9.18 -3.62
CA PRO A 64 -12.63 10.61 -3.93
C PRO A 64 -13.69 10.99 -4.98
N PRO A 65 -13.84 10.27 -6.11
CA PRO A 65 -14.94 10.54 -7.04
C PRO A 65 -16.33 10.40 -6.42
N GLU A 66 -16.55 9.38 -5.59
CA GLU A 66 -17.82 9.16 -4.89
C GLU A 66 -18.15 10.31 -3.94
N VAL A 67 -17.18 10.74 -3.12
CA VAL A 67 -17.33 11.90 -2.24
C VAL A 67 -17.56 13.19 -3.06
N GLY A 68 -16.86 13.35 -4.17
CA GLY A 68 -17.01 14.50 -5.06
C GLY A 68 -18.39 14.57 -5.71
N ALA A 69 -18.91 13.43 -6.17
CA ALA A 69 -20.23 13.34 -6.77
C ALA A 69 -21.37 13.48 -5.73
N GLY A 70 -21.19 12.90 -4.54
CA GLY A 70 -22.24 12.86 -3.52
C GLY A 70 -22.30 14.09 -2.61
N VAL A 71 -21.15 14.66 -2.24
CA VAL A 71 -21.05 15.74 -1.25
C VAL A 71 -20.49 17.03 -1.84
N GLY A 72 -19.68 16.92 -2.90
CA GLY A 72 -19.12 18.06 -3.62
C GLY A 72 -17.62 18.26 -3.39
N PRO A 73 -17.00 19.23 -4.11
CA PRO A 73 -15.55 19.37 -4.19
C PRO A 73 -14.88 19.78 -2.87
N VAL A 74 -15.60 20.48 -1.99
CA VAL A 74 -15.08 20.86 -0.65
C VAL A 74 -14.83 19.62 0.21
N ALA A 75 -15.73 18.63 0.13
CA ALA A 75 -15.57 17.38 0.87
C ALA A 75 -14.39 16.56 0.35
N VAL A 76 -14.11 16.60 -0.96
CA VAL A 76 -12.90 15.99 -1.55
C VAL A 76 -11.64 16.66 -1.02
N GLY A 77 -11.65 18.00 -0.89
CA GLY A 77 -10.55 18.75 -0.27
C GLY A 77 -10.31 18.33 1.19
N GLY A 78 -11.38 18.19 1.97
CA GLY A 78 -11.31 17.68 3.34
C GLY A 78 -10.79 16.24 3.43
N TYR A 79 -11.24 15.37 2.52
CA TYR A 79 -10.75 14.00 2.40
C TYR A 79 -9.24 13.96 2.10
N ALA A 80 -8.79 14.75 1.13
CA ALA A 80 -7.38 14.84 0.76
C ALA A 80 -6.52 15.38 1.92
N ALA A 81 -7.00 16.39 2.64
CA ALA A 81 -6.32 16.91 3.84
C ALA A 81 -6.25 15.85 4.95
N GLY A 82 -7.33 15.10 5.17
CA GLY A 82 -7.38 13.99 6.12
C GLY A 82 -6.41 12.86 5.75
N ALA A 83 -6.34 12.49 4.47
CA ALA A 83 -5.42 11.48 3.98
C ALA A 83 -3.94 11.91 4.06
N ALA A 84 -3.66 13.21 3.93
CA ALA A 84 -2.31 13.76 4.07
C ALA A 84 -1.86 13.90 5.53
N ALA A 85 -2.78 14.03 6.49
CA ALA A 85 -2.45 14.29 7.89
C ALA A 85 -1.52 13.22 8.53
N PRO A 86 -1.73 11.90 8.33
CA PRO A 86 -0.80 10.88 8.81
C PRO A 86 0.61 11.00 8.20
N LEU A 87 0.72 11.37 6.93
CA LEU A 87 2.01 11.58 6.26
C LEU A 87 2.76 12.75 6.89
N LEU A 88 2.06 13.85 7.16
CA LEU A 88 2.62 15.03 7.85
C LEU A 88 3.03 14.68 9.28
N ALA A 89 2.18 13.97 10.02
CA ALA A 89 2.50 13.51 11.36
C ALA A 89 3.75 12.62 11.36
N PHE A 90 3.88 11.72 10.39
CA PHE A 90 5.07 10.87 10.24
C PHE A 90 6.34 11.69 9.93
N GLY A 91 6.24 12.69 9.05
CA GLY A 91 7.35 13.59 8.75
C GLY A 91 7.82 14.41 9.96
N LEU A 92 6.89 14.85 10.81
CA LEU A 92 7.19 15.66 12.00
C LEU A 92 7.66 14.83 13.20
N LEU A 93 7.07 13.65 13.42
CA LEU A 93 7.36 12.79 14.56
C LEU A 93 8.48 11.78 14.28
N GLY A 94 8.70 11.44 13.01
CA GLY A 94 9.70 10.48 12.56
C GLY A 94 11.11 10.76 13.09
N PRO A 95 11.64 12.00 12.97
CA PRO A 95 12.97 12.33 13.48
C PRO A 95 13.11 12.11 15.00
N ARG A 96 12.06 12.46 15.77
CA ARG A 96 12.04 12.26 17.23
C ARG A 96 12.00 10.78 17.59
N LEU A 97 11.15 10.00 16.92
CA LEU A 97 11.07 8.55 17.11
C LEU A 97 12.42 7.88 16.78
N ARG A 98 13.08 8.34 15.72
CA ARG A 98 14.40 7.84 15.31
C ARG A 98 15.49 8.14 16.33
N ALA A 99 15.45 9.29 16.99
CA ALA A 99 16.39 9.65 18.05
C ALA A 99 16.20 8.79 19.31
N VAL A 100 14.95 8.43 19.65
CA VAL A 100 14.64 7.62 20.85
C VAL A 100 14.97 6.15 20.65
N VAL A 101 14.75 5.61 19.44
CA VAL A 101 15.06 4.20 19.12
C VAL A 101 15.88 4.12 17.83
N PRO A 102 17.19 4.42 17.88
CA PRO A 102 18.06 4.49 16.69
C PRO A 102 18.20 3.15 15.97
N ALA A 103 18.17 2.05 16.72
CA ALA A 103 18.24 0.69 16.18
C ALA A 103 16.86 0.14 15.75
N GLY A 104 15.76 0.84 16.05
CA GLY A 104 14.41 0.32 15.81
C GLY A 104 14.10 0.12 14.34
N HIS A 105 13.26 -0.87 14.07
CA HIS A 105 12.80 -1.28 12.74
C HIS A 105 11.37 -0.79 12.45
N SER A 106 10.53 -0.65 13.49
CA SER A 106 9.12 -0.26 13.30
C SER A 106 8.56 0.58 14.45
N LEU A 107 7.47 1.29 14.19
CA LEU A 107 6.69 1.98 15.22
C LEU A 107 6.15 0.99 16.27
N VAL A 108 5.79 -0.21 15.84
CA VAL A 108 5.31 -1.29 16.71
C VAL A 108 6.38 -1.73 17.70
N GLU A 109 7.65 -1.77 17.28
CA GLU A 109 8.77 -2.03 18.18
C GLU A 109 8.97 -0.91 19.20
N PHE A 110 8.86 0.36 18.78
CA PHE A 110 8.87 1.50 19.71
C PHE A 110 7.77 1.36 20.77
N VAL A 111 6.55 0.99 20.35
CA VAL A 111 5.41 0.75 21.24
C VAL A 111 5.74 -0.34 22.26
N ARG A 112 6.38 -1.43 21.84
CA ARG A 112 6.83 -2.50 22.73
C ARG A 112 7.84 -2.01 23.77
N LEU A 113 8.84 -1.24 23.35
CA LEU A 113 9.88 -0.72 24.24
C LEU A 113 9.32 0.28 25.25
N ARG A 114 8.37 1.12 24.83
CA ARG A 114 7.83 2.21 25.66
C ARG A 114 6.66 1.79 26.56
N PHE A 115 5.80 0.88 26.11
CA PHE A 115 4.53 0.54 26.76
C PHE A 115 4.37 -0.95 27.10
N GLY A 116 5.37 -1.78 26.77
CA GLY A 116 5.40 -3.19 27.13
C GLY A 116 4.61 -4.10 26.18
N ARG A 117 4.55 -5.39 26.54
CA ARG A 117 4.10 -6.47 25.65
C ARG A 117 2.59 -6.45 25.37
N ALA A 118 1.78 -6.05 26.35
CA ALA A 118 0.32 -6.01 26.18
C ALA A 118 -0.10 -4.97 25.14
N PHE A 119 0.45 -3.75 25.26
CA PHE A 119 0.15 -2.68 24.32
C PHE A 119 0.76 -2.95 22.93
N HIS A 120 1.92 -3.60 22.88
CA HIS A 120 2.48 -4.12 21.63
C HIS A 120 1.52 -5.09 20.92
N ALA A 121 1.00 -6.10 21.63
CA ALA A 121 0.06 -7.07 21.06
C ALA A 121 -1.23 -6.39 20.57
N TYR A 122 -1.73 -5.41 21.32
CA TYR A 122 -2.89 -4.60 20.93
C TYR A 122 -2.66 -3.84 19.62
N VAL A 123 -1.54 -3.11 19.50
CA VAL A 123 -1.22 -2.36 18.27
C VAL A 123 -1.01 -3.31 17.09
N VAL A 124 -0.30 -4.44 17.29
CA VAL A 124 -0.14 -5.47 16.25
C VAL A 124 -1.50 -5.96 15.75
N ALA A 125 -2.43 -6.29 16.66
CA ALA A 125 -3.75 -6.78 16.30
C ALA A 125 -4.54 -5.76 15.45
N ILE A 126 -4.51 -4.47 15.83
CA ILE A 126 -5.14 -3.41 15.06
C ILE A 126 -4.46 -3.25 13.69
N SER A 127 -3.13 -3.22 13.64
CA SER A 127 -2.39 -3.06 12.38
C SER A 127 -2.66 -4.21 11.40
N VAL A 128 -2.68 -5.47 11.88
CA VAL A 128 -2.98 -6.63 11.04
C VAL A 128 -4.43 -6.59 10.55
N THR A 129 -5.38 -6.28 11.43
CA THR A 129 -6.80 -6.18 11.07
C THR A 129 -7.03 -5.07 10.04
N TYR A 130 -6.40 -3.92 10.23
CA TYR A 130 -6.47 -2.81 9.28
C TYR A 130 -5.86 -3.20 7.93
N MET A 131 -4.70 -3.85 7.91
CA MET A 131 -4.08 -4.33 6.66
C MET A 131 -4.94 -5.37 5.94
N LEU A 132 -5.63 -6.26 6.68
CA LEU A 132 -6.59 -7.18 6.09
C LEU A 132 -7.72 -6.44 5.38
N PHE A 133 -8.35 -5.46 6.04
CA PHE A 133 -9.39 -4.66 5.40
C PHE A 133 -8.88 -3.84 4.23
N PHE A 134 -7.66 -3.30 4.33
CA PHE A 134 -7.03 -2.57 3.24
C PHE A 134 -6.84 -3.45 2.00
N VAL A 135 -6.25 -4.64 2.15
CA VAL A 135 -6.07 -5.59 1.03
C VAL A 135 -7.41 -6.03 0.45
N MET A 136 -8.42 -6.28 1.28
CA MET A 136 -9.77 -6.62 0.81
C MET A 136 -10.40 -5.48 0.01
N ALA A 137 -10.25 -4.23 0.46
CA ALA A 137 -10.73 -3.05 -0.25
C ALA A 137 -10.02 -2.89 -1.61
N GLU A 138 -8.71 -3.09 -1.66
CA GLU A 138 -7.91 -3.03 -2.89
C GLU A 138 -8.34 -4.08 -3.91
N LEU A 139 -8.49 -5.34 -3.50
CA LEU A 139 -8.97 -6.41 -4.38
C LEU A 139 -10.41 -6.16 -4.87
N THR A 140 -11.26 -5.61 -4.00
CA THR A 140 -12.63 -5.21 -4.38
C THR A 140 -12.61 -4.10 -5.42
N ALA A 141 -11.76 -3.09 -5.24
CA ALA A 141 -11.58 -2.00 -6.20
C ALA A 141 -11.09 -2.52 -7.56
N VAL A 142 -10.10 -3.42 -7.60
CA VAL A 142 -9.64 -4.07 -8.85
C VAL A 142 -10.79 -4.77 -9.58
N GLY A 143 -11.60 -5.54 -8.84
CA GLY A 143 -12.77 -6.21 -9.41
C GLY A 143 -13.79 -5.21 -9.96
N GLY A 144 -14.07 -4.14 -9.21
CA GLY A 144 -14.96 -3.06 -9.63
C GLY A 144 -14.50 -2.37 -10.92
N VAL A 145 -13.22 -2.01 -11.02
CA VAL A 145 -12.65 -1.35 -12.21
C VAL A 145 -12.78 -2.26 -13.43
N THR A 146 -12.46 -3.54 -13.27
CA THR A 146 -12.50 -4.51 -14.37
C THR A 146 -13.94 -4.70 -14.87
N ALA A 147 -14.91 -4.81 -13.95
CA ALA A 147 -16.33 -4.92 -14.27
C ALA A 147 -16.84 -3.71 -15.06
N ILE A 148 -16.46 -2.50 -14.64
CA ILE A 148 -16.92 -1.25 -15.26
C ILE A 148 -16.30 -1.05 -16.65
N LEU A 149 -15.02 -1.40 -16.83
CA LEU A 149 -14.26 -0.98 -18.03
C LEU A 149 -14.22 -1.99 -19.18
N SER A 150 -14.33 -3.30 -18.90
CA SER A 150 -13.89 -4.34 -19.85
C SER A 150 -14.88 -5.46 -20.16
N GLY A 151 -15.95 -5.62 -19.40
CA GLY A 151 -16.88 -6.76 -19.54
C GLY A 151 -16.29 -8.13 -19.16
N ALA A 152 -14.98 -8.20 -18.88
CA ALA A 152 -14.31 -9.41 -18.41
C ALA A 152 -14.81 -9.83 -17.02
N ASP A 153 -14.75 -11.13 -16.71
CA ASP A 153 -15.06 -11.63 -15.36
C ASP A 153 -14.10 -10.99 -14.32
N PRO A 154 -14.61 -10.18 -13.39
CA PRO A 154 -13.80 -9.54 -12.35
C PRO A 154 -12.98 -10.52 -11.51
N ARG A 155 -13.47 -11.75 -11.34
CA ARG A 155 -12.79 -12.78 -10.55
C ARG A 155 -11.43 -13.14 -11.15
N VAL A 156 -11.33 -13.17 -12.48
CA VAL A 156 -10.08 -13.44 -13.19
C VAL A 156 -9.05 -12.37 -12.86
N ALA A 157 -9.47 -11.10 -12.91
CA ALA A 157 -8.57 -9.98 -12.60
C ALA A 157 -8.13 -9.98 -11.13
N VAL A 158 -9.07 -10.19 -10.20
CA VAL A 158 -8.78 -10.25 -8.75
C VAL A 158 -7.80 -11.37 -8.42
N VAL A 159 -8.04 -12.59 -8.93
CA VAL A 159 -7.15 -13.73 -8.69
C VAL A 159 -5.78 -13.51 -9.32
N ALA A 160 -5.72 -12.99 -10.55
CA ALA A 160 -4.45 -12.71 -11.23
C ALA A 160 -3.61 -11.69 -10.44
N VAL A 161 -4.22 -10.60 -9.98
CA VAL A 161 -3.55 -9.59 -9.15
C VAL A 161 -3.09 -10.20 -7.82
N ALA A 162 -3.94 -10.95 -7.12
CA ALA A 162 -3.58 -11.58 -5.85
C ALA A 162 -2.40 -12.54 -5.99
N VAL A 163 -2.43 -13.43 -6.98
CA VAL A 163 -1.35 -14.39 -7.25
C VAL A 163 -0.06 -13.68 -7.64
N ALA A 164 -0.13 -12.67 -8.51
CA ALA A 164 1.04 -11.89 -8.91
C ALA A 164 1.69 -11.21 -7.70
N THR A 165 0.88 -10.54 -6.86
CA THR A 165 1.35 -9.86 -5.64
C THR A 165 2.05 -10.80 -4.68
N VAL A 166 1.48 -11.97 -4.42
CA VAL A 166 2.12 -13.00 -3.58
C VAL A 166 3.40 -13.54 -4.23
N ALA A 167 3.45 -13.67 -5.55
CA ALA A 167 4.61 -14.22 -6.24
C ALA A 167 5.84 -13.30 -6.22
N TYR A 168 5.64 -11.97 -6.28
CA TYR A 168 6.74 -11.01 -6.37
C TYR A 168 7.17 -10.43 -5.02
N THR A 169 6.33 -10.53 -4.00
CA THR A 169 6.63 -10.11 -2.61
C THR A 169 7.40 -11.22 -1.91
#